data_AF-A0AB38X7V5-F1
#
_entry.id   AF-A0AB38X7V5-F1
#
_cell.length_a   1.000
_cell.length_b   1.000
_cell.length_c   1.000
_cell.angle_alpha   90.00
_cell.angle_beta   90.00
_cell.angle_gamma   90.00
#
_symmetry.space_group_name_H-M   'P 1'
#
loop_
_entity.id
_entity.type
_entity.pdbx_description
1 polymer ?
#
loop_
_entity_poly.entity_id
_entity_poly.type
_entity_poly.pdbx_seq_one_letter_code
_entity_poly.pdbx_strand_id
1 'polypeptide(L)'
;MAEKMAAPKVDVTKLAEMDKHETIKYGDKENPKTIEATFRDPGYEMLMKIRAKQNIGNNERDYAEMINMINENVIINPRYAFADLNKKVRKTEENKEVELDGKHGKKPHILMKFPGYREALNLTADIRGVDGADETLAVLQALNKDVFRHVDNPDKPLDMSFWSENGGGYDAINEARLYFAEVMDHDGYASTAIRAVTFLSECI
;
A
#
# COMPACT_ATOMS: atom_id res chain seq x y z
N MET A 1 3.64 -45.47 -27.32
CA MET A 1 2.37 -44.72 -27.30
C MET A 1 2.53 -43.63 -26.27
N ALA A 2 2.36 -42.35 -26.66
CA ALA A 2 2.43 -41.25 -25.71
C ALA A 2 1.06 -41.12 -24.99
N GLU A 3 1.07 -41.23 -23.67
CA GLU A 3 -0.10 -40.94 -22.83
C GLU A 3 -0.56 -39.50 -23.09
N LYS A 4 -1.75 -39.33 -23.66
CA LYS A 4 -2.37 -38.01 -23.77
C LYS A 4 -2.78 -37.60 -22.36
N MET A 5 -2.10 -36.60 -21.81
CA MET A 5 -2.56 -35.90 -20.60
C MET A 5 -4.01 -35.45 -20.81
N ALA A 6 -4.86 -35.72 -19.82
CA ALA A 6 -6.25 -35.28 -19.85
C ALA A 6 -6.30 -33.75 -20.03
N ALA A 7 -7.15 -33.29 -20.96
CA ALA A 7 -7.35 -31.86 -21.16
C ALA A 7 -7.79 -31.21 -19.84
N PRO A 8 -7.31 -29.99 -19.51
CA PRO A 8 -7.73 -29.28 -18.31
C PRO A 8 -9.26 -29.17 -18.27
N LYS A 9 -9.88 -29.45 -17.11
CA LYS A 9 -11.35 -29.36 -16.93
C LYS A 9 -11.90 -27.94 -17.11
N VAL A 10 -11.03 -26.94 -17.15
CA VAL A 10 -11.37 -25.53 -17.34
C VAL A 10 -10.63 -25.03 -18.57
N ASP A 11 -11.38 -24.52 -19.54
CA ASP A 11 -10.83 -23.88 -20.72
C ASP A 11 -10.24 -22.52 -20.34
N VAL A 12 -8.92 -22.50 -20.11
CA VAL A 12 -8.15 -21.31 -19.73
C VAL A 12 -8.24 -20.19 -20.78
N THR A 13 -8.61 -20.49 -22.03
CA THR A 13 -8.74 -19.48 -23.08
C THR A 13 -9.99 -18.61 -22.92
N LYS A 14 -11.09 -19.18 -22.38
CA LYS A 14 -12.32 -18.43 -22.08
C LYS A 14 -12.19 -17.49 -20.88
N LEU A 15 -11.26 -17.78 -19.97
CA LEU A 15 -10.95 -16.89 -18.83
C LEU A 15 -10.25 -15.61 -19.31
N ALA A 16 -9.43 -15.68 -20.36
CA ALA A 16 -8.76 -14.51 -20.93
C ALA A 16 -9.72 -13.58 -21.69
N GLU A 17 -10.80 -14.12 -22.27
CA GLU A 17 -11.84 -13.31 -22.95
C GLU A 17 -12.71 -12.51 -21.96
N MET A 18 -12.71 -12.88 -20.68
CA MET A 18 -13.41 -12.17 -19.61
C MET A 18 -12.51 -11.16 -18.88
N ASP A 19 -11.24 -11.08 -19.24
CA ASP A 19 -10.32 -10.12 -18.63
C ASP A 19 -10.70 -8.68 -19.04
N LYS A 20 -10.71 -7.79 -18.05
CA LYS A 20 -10.97 -6.38 -18.25
C LYS A 20 -9.64 -5.67 -18.50
N HIS A 21 -9.46 -5.17 -19.71
CA HIS A 21 -8.29 -4.39 -20.11
C HIS A 21 -8.57 -2.90 -19.94
N GLU A 22 -7.68 -2.19 -19.23
CA GLU A 22 -7.85 -0.76 -18.96
C GLU A 22 -6.52 -0.01 -18.98
N THR A 23 -6.54 1.16 -19.60
CA THR A 23 -5.47 2.16 -19.45
C THR A 23 -5.71 2.96 -18.18
N ILE A 24 -4.81 2.81 -17.20
CA ILE A 24 -4.87 3.52 -15.93
C ILE A 24 -3.99 4.77 -16.01
N LYS A 25 -4.57 5.91 -15.65
CA LYS A 25 -3.84 7.18 -15.51
C LYS A 25 -3.29 7.31 -14.10
N TYR A 26 -2.03 7.72 -13.97
CA TYR A 26 -1.36 7.90 -12.69
C TYR A 26 -0.36 9.08 -12.72
N GLY A 27 0.08 9.52 -11.55
CA GLY A 27 0.95 10.69 -11.39
C GLY A 27 0.20 12.02 -11.50
N ASP A 28 0.84 13.00 -12.13
CA ASP A 28 0.35 14.39 -12.24
C ASP A 28 -1.02 14.46 -12.94
N LYS A 29 -1.95 15.26 -12.40
CA LYS A 29 -3.30 15.43 -12.96
C LYS A 29 -3.32 16.18 -14.28
N GLU A 30 -2.42 17.15 -14.48
CA GLU A 30 -2.32 17.93 -15.71
C GLU A 30 -1.63 17.16 -16.82
N ASN A 31 -0.61 16.35 -16.47
CA ASN A 31 0.13 15.51 -17.41
C ASN A 31 0.26 14.06 -16.90
N PRO A 32 -0.83 13.28 -16.94
CA PRO A 32 -0.83 11.94 -16.39
C PRO A 32 0.01 10.97 -17.22
N LYS A 33 0.74 10.10 -16.54
CA LYS A 33 1.31 8.90 -17.16
C LYS A 33 0.21 7.85 -17.31
N THR A 34 0.46 6.86 -18.15
CA THR A 34 -0.49 5.76 -18.38
C THR A 34 0.18 4.41 -18.21
N ILE A 35 -0.58 3.44 -17.71
CA ILE A 35 -0.18 2.05 -17.61
C ILE A 35 -1.33 1.15 -18.08
N GLU A 36 -1.01 0.19 -18.95
CA GLU A 36 -1.98 -0.81 -19.39
C GLU A 36 -2.10 -1.89 -18.32
N ALA A 37 -3.30 -2.00 -17.76
CA ALA A 37 -3.64 -2.98 -16.75
C ALA A 37 -4.64 -4.00 -17.29
N THR A 38 -4.58 -5.21 -16.75
CA THR A 38 -5.53 -6.28 -17.04
C THR A 38 -5.99 -6.89 -15.74
N PHE A 39 -7.31 -6.88 -15.55
CA PHE A 39 -7.97 -7.39 -14.36
C PHE A 39 -8.78 -8.62 -14.68
N ARG A 40 -8.81 -9.57 -13.76
CA ARG A 40 -9.62 -10.78 -13.84
C ARG A 40 -10.56 -10.86 -12.65
N ASP A 41 -11.81 -11.20 -12.92
CA ASP A 41 -12.74 -11.59 -11.87
C ASP A 41 -12.20 -12.86 -11.17
N PRO A 42 -11.87 -12.80 -9.87
CA PRO A 42 -11.30 -13.94 -9.17
C PRO A 42 -12.34 -15.02 -8.82
N GLY A 43 -13.62 -14.79 -9.15
CA GLY A 43 -14.76 -15.59 -8.76
C GLY A 43 -15.28 -15.25 -7.37
N TYR A 44 -16.57 -15.51 -7.15
CA TYR A 44 -17.30 -15.06 -5.96
C TYR A 44 -16.69 -15.51 -4.62
N GLU A 45 -16.23 -16.77 -4.54
CA GLU A 45 -15.60 -17.28 -3.30
C GLU A 45 -14.33 -16.49 -2.95
N MET A 46 -13.45 -16.26 -3.93
CA MET A 46 -12.22 -15.51 -3.70
C MET A 46 -12.50 -14.05 -3.39
N LEU A 47 -13.44 -13.44 -4.11
CA LEU A 47 -13.90 -12.07 -3.85
C LEU A 47 -14.41 -11.91 -2.41
N MET A 48 -15.17 -12.87 -1.88
CA MET A 48 -15.62 -12.85 -0.48
C MET A 48 -14.44 -12.97 0.51
N LYS A 49 -13.44 -13.83 0.21
CA LYS A 49 -12.22 -13.95 1.05
C LYS A 49 -11.40 -12.65 1.07
N ILE A 50 -11.26 -11.99 -0.08
CA ILE A 50 -10.59 -10.68 -0.18
C ILE A 50 -11.34 -9.65 0.67
N ARG A 51 -12.67 -9.54 0.50
CA ARG A 51 -13.48 -8.57 1.26
C ARG A 51 -13.42 -8.79 2.78
N ALA A 52 -13.34 -10.05 3.23
CA ALA A 52 -13.21 -10.35 4.64
C ALA A 52 -11.96 -9.73 5.29
N LYS A 53 -10.92 -9.38 4.52
CA LYS A 53 -9.71 -8.71 5.05
C LYS A 53 -9.93 -7.25 5.44
N GLN A 54 -11.03 -6.64 5.03
CA GLN A 54 -11.42 -5.28 5.46
C GLN A 54 -11.83 -5.21 6.93
N ASN A 55 -12.15 -6.34 7.55
CA ASN A 55 -12.42 -6.48 8.98
C ASN A 55 -12.10 -7.91 9.41
N ILE A 56 -10.96 -8.12 10.06
CA ILE A 56 -10.53 -9.45 10.53
C ILE A 56 -11.00 -9.75 11.97
N GLY A 57 -11.83 -8.89 12.54
CA GLY A 57 -12.22 -8.92 13.96
C GLY A 57 -11.32 -8.04 14.83
N ASN A 58 -11.68 -7.89 16.11
CA ASN A 58 -10.90 -7.14 17.12
C ASN A 58 -10.53 -5.70 16.73
N ASN A 59 -11.36 -5.04 15.92
CA ASN A 59 -11.08 -3.70 15.41
C ASN A 59 -9.92 -3.61 14.40
N GLU A 60 -9.44 -4.74 13.90
CA GLU A 60 -8.26 -4.83 13.04
C GLU A 60 -8.63 -5.01 11.56
N ARG A 61 -7.72 -4.56 10.69
CA ARG A 61 -7.76 -4.74 9.24
C ARG A 61 -6.44 -5.37 8.80
N ASP A 62 -6.50 -6.26 7.82
CA ASP A 62 -5.30 -6.78 7.16
C ASP A 62 -5.25 -6.26 5.72
N TYR A 63 -5.05 -4.95 5.60
CA TYR A 63 -5.09 -4.26 4.31
C TYR A 63 -3.96 -4.73 3.38
N ALA A 64 -2.79 -4.98 3.93
CA ALA A 64 -1.69 -5.59 3.20
C ALA A 64 -2.04 -6.95 2.60
N GLU A 65 -2.69 -7.84 3.37
CA GLU A 65 -3.10 -9.15 2.85
C GLU A 65 -4.23 -9.04 1.83
N MET A 66 -5.19 -8.14 2.06
CA MET A 66 -6.24 -7.84 1.07
C MET A 66 -5.61 -7.49 -0.28
N ILE A 67 -4.65 -6.56 -0.27
CA ILE A 67 -3.95 -6.11 -1.48
C ILE A 67 -3.04 -7.20 -2.04
N ASN A 68 -2.40 -8.02 -1.20
CA ASN A 68 -1.62 -9.18 -1.67
C ASN A 68 -2.52 -10.15 -2.46
N MET A 69 -3.68 -10.48 -1.93
CA MET A 69 -4.64 -11.36 -2.60
C MET A 69 -5.15 -10.73 -3.91
N ILE A 70 -5.31 -9.41 -3.97
CA ILE A 70 -5.63 -8.69 -5.21
C ILE A 70 -4.50 -8.80 -6.24
N ASN A 71 -3.26 -8.59 -5.83
CA ASN A 71 -2.09 -8.71 -6.70
C ASN A 71 -1.92 -10.13 -7.26
N GLU A 72 -2.31 -11.16 -6.48
CA GLU A 72 -2.21 -12.57 -6.87
C GLU A 72 -3.37 -13.06 -7.74
N ASN A 73 -4.60 -12.60 -7.47
CA ASN A 73 -5.81 -13.19 -8.03
C ASN A 73 -6.59 -12.28 -8.97
N VAL A 74 -6.34 -10.97 -8.95
CA VAL A 74 -7.13 -9.98 -9.71
C VAL A 74 -6.26 -9.27 -10.75
N ILE A 75 -5.08 -8.78 -10.37
CA ILE A 75 -4.19 -8.06 -11.29
C ILE A 75 -3.35 -9.06 -12.09
N ILE A 76 -3.67 -9.23 -13.37
CA ILE A 76 -2.97 -10.16 -14.26
C ILE A 76 -1.73 -9.52 -14.86
N ASN A 77 -1.86 -8.26 -15.27
CA ASN A 77 -0.79 -7.46 -15.84
C ASN A 77 -0.93 -5.99 -15.40
N PRO A 78 0.17 -5.32 -15.01
CA PRO A 78 1.47 -5.90 -14.68
C PRO A 78 1.43 -6.70 -13.37
N ARG A 79 2.35 -7.65 -13.19
CA ARG A 79 2.46 -8.42 -11.94
C ARG A 79 3.12 -7.61 -10.83
N TYR A 80 2.47 -7.58 -9.67
CA TYR A 80 2.87 -6.75 -8.52
C TYR A 80 3.14 -7.56 -7.24
N ALA A 81 4.07 -8.51 -7.32
CA ALA A 81 4.57 -9.15 -6.10
C ALA A 81 5.33 -8.11 -5.26
N PHE A 82 5.03 -8.00 -3.95
CA PHE A 82 5.68 -7.01 -3.08
C PHE A 82 7.20 -7.12 -3.05
N ALA A 83 7.75 -8.33 -3.15
CA ALA A 83 9.19 -8.54 -3.21
C ALA A 83 9.83 -7.89 -4.44
N ASP A 84 9.14 -7.87 -5.58
CA ASP A 84 9.63 -7.27 -6.82
C ASP A 84 9.42 -5.76 -6.82
N LEU A 85 8.31 -5.29 -6.24
CA LEU A 85 8.07 -3.87 -5.99
C LEU A 85 9.16 -3.26 -5.09
N ASN A 86 9.48 -3.92 -3.98
CA ASN A 86 10.54 -3.47 -3.07
C ASN A 86 11.92 -3.36 -3.75
N LYS A 87 12.25 -4.25 -4.69
CA LYS A 87 13.51 -4.18 -5.46
C LYS A 87 13.55 -3.03 -6.46
N LYS A 88 12.39 -2.47 -6.83
CA LYS A 88 12.27 -1.39 -7.81
C LYS A 88 12.28 0.00 -7.15
N VAL A 89 12.16 0.08 -5.83
CA VAL A 89 12.28 1.33 -5.07
C VAL A 89 13.64 1.95 -5.39
N ARG A 90 13.64 3.21 -5.81
CA ARG A 90 14.88 3.92 -6.13
C ARG A 90 15.58 4.32 -4.85
N LYS A 91 16.91 4.41 -4.88
CA LYS A 91 17.69 4.90 -3.73
C LYS A 91 17.24 6.28 -3.23
N THR A 92 16.78 7.14 -4.14
CA THR A 92 16.26 8.48 -3.81
C THR A 92 14.88 8.45 -3.14
N GLU A 93 14.19 7.31 -3.20
CA GLU A 93 12.87 7.09 -2.62
C GLU A 93 12.94 6.25 -1.35
N GLU A 94 14.09 5.66 -1.01
CA GLU A 94 14.27 4.85 0.20
C GLU A 94 14.18 5.69 1.48
N ASN A 95 14.52 6.98 1.40
CA ASN A 95 14.41 7.90 2.53
C ASN A 95 13.95 9.30 2.08
N LYS A 96 13.27 10.01 2.98
CA LYS A 96 12.83 11.41 2.82
C LYS A 96 13.12 12.18 4.10
N GLU A 97 13.86 13.28 4.00
CA GLU A 97 14.00 14.23 5.11
C GLU A 97 12.85 15.23 5.10
N VAL A 98 12.33 15.58 6.28
CA VAL A 98 11.24 16.55 6.41
C VAL A 98 11.41 17.40 7.66
N GLU A 99 11.24 18.72 7.48
CA GLU A 99 11.09 19.68 8.56
C GLU A 99 9.58 19.84 8.84
N LEU A 100 9.19 19.66 10.09
CA LEU A 100 7.79 19.70 10.53
C LEU A 100 7.52 20.94 11.37
N ASP A 101 6.24 21.28 11.53
CA ASP A 101 5.80 22.29 12.49
C ASP A 101 5.54 21.64 13.86
N GLY A 102 6.46 21.86 14.78
CA GLY A 102 6.38 21.37 16.15
C GLY A 102 5.63 22.29 17.10
N LYS A 103 5.54 21.88 18.37
CA LYS A 103 4.90 22.71 19.41
C LYS A 103 5.75 23.93 19.73
N HIS A 104 5.10 25.05 20.05
CA HIS A 104 5.75 26.29 20.49
C HIS A 104 6.81 26.82 19.52
N GLY A 105 6.59 26.69 18.21
CA GLY A 105 7.52 27.18 17.18
C GLY A 105 8.76 26.33 17.00
N LYS A 106 8.82 25.14 17.62
CA LYS A 106 9.85 24.15 17.30
C LYS A 106 9.67 23.63 15.88
N LYS A 107 10.78 23.21 15.29
CA LYS A 107 10.82 22.65 13.94
C LYS A 107 11.56 21.31 13.92
N PRO A 108 10.91 20.21 14.35
CA PRO A 108 11.57 18.92 14.33
C PRO A 108 11.93 18.53 12.89
N HIS A 109 13.21 18.20 12.70
CA HIS A 109 13.74 17.69 11.43
C HIS A 109 13.97 16.19 11.57
N ILE A 110 13.30 15.39 10.74
CA ILE A 110 13.32 13.93 10.85
C ILE A 110 13.63 13.29 9.50
N LEU A 111 14.15 12.07 9.56
CA LEU A 111 14.32 11.19 8.40
C LEU A 111 13.20 10.14 8.41
N MET A 112 12.49 10.00 7.29
CA MET A 112 11.53 8.93 7.06
C MET A 112 12.15 7.88 6.17
N LYS A 113 12.15 6.62 6.61
CA LYS A 113 12.58 5.48 5.80
C LYS A 113 11.37 4.78 5.21
N PHE A 114 11.40 4.46 3.91
CA PHE A 114 10.35 3.67 3.30
C PHE A 114 10.35 2.24 3.88
N PRO A 115 9.26 1.76 4.49
CA PRO A 115 9.24 0.46 5.17
C PRO A 115 9.04 -0.72 4.22
N GLY A 116 8.89 -0.46 2.92
CA GLY A 116 8.50 -1.44 1.90
C GLY A 116 6.98 -1.45 1.67
N TYR A 117 6.55 -1.96 0.52
CA TYR A 117 5.16 -1.82 0.06
C TYR A 117 4.12 -2.47 0.99
N ARG A 118 4.39 -3.66 1.51
CA ARG A 118 3.46 -4.37 2.40
C ARG A 118 3.22 -3.57 3.69
N GLU A 119 4.31 -3.12 4.31
CA GLU A 119 4.23 -2.38 5.56
C GLU A 119 3.68 -0.97 5.36
N ALA A 120 4.08 -0.30 4.26
CA ALA A 120 3.51 0.97 3.87
C ALA A 120 1.99 0.88 3.76
N LEU A 121 1.43 -0.15 3.10
CA LEU A 121 -0.02 -0.33 2.99
C LEU A 121 -0.73 -0.46 4.36
N ASN A 122 -0.11 -1.17 5.31
CA ASN A 122 -0.66 -1.28 6.67
C ASN A 122 -0.59 0.06 7.43
N LEU A 123 0.51 0.80 7.28
CA LEU A 123 0.72 2.09 7.95
C LEU A 123 -0.03 3.25 7.29
N THR A 124 -0.40 3.11 6.01
CA THR A 124 -1.24 4.08 5.29
C THR A 124 -2.73 3.86 5.60
N ALA A 125 -3.09 2.76 6.26
CA ALA A 125 -4.46 2.51 6.67
C ALA A 125 -4.96 3.59 7.65
N ASP A 126 -6.28 3.72 7.70
CA ASP A 126 -6.98 4.75 8.47
C ASP A 126 -6.44 4.86 9.90
N ILE A 127 -6.28 6.09 10.41
CA ILE A 127 -5.95 6.32 11.83
C ILE A 127 -7.15 5.95 12.72
N ARG A 128 -8.28 5.61 12.10
CA ARG A 128 -9.45 5.08 12.77
C ARG A 128 -9.48 3.56 12.69
N GLY A 129 -9.75 2.93 13.83
CA GLY A 129 -10.12 1.53 13.90
C GLY A 129 -11.36 1.23 13.04
N VAL A 130 -11.61 -0.06 12.81
CA VAL A 130 -12.83 -0.54 12.10
C VAL A 130 -14.13 -0.02 12.72
N ASP A 131 -14.16 0.13 14.04
CA ASP A 131 -15.27 0.64 14.86
C ASP A 131 -15.30 2.18 14.95
N GLY A 132 -14.33 2.87 14.36
CA GLY A 132 -14.20 4.32 14.39
C GLY A 132 -13.38 4.88 15.56
N ALA A 133 -12.77 4.04 16.41
CA ALA A 133 -11.87 4.47 17.48
C ALA A 133 -10.63 5.20 16.93
N ASP A 134 -10.11 6.17 17.68
CA ASP A 134 -8.87 6.89 17.31
C ASP A 134 -7.63 6.07 17.69
N GLU A 135 -6.89 5.63 16.68
CA GLU A 135 -5.68 4.82 16.78
C GLU A 135 -4.40 5.65 16.48
N THR A 136 -4.49 6.98 16.48
CA THR A 136 -3.37 7.87 16.12
C THR A 136 -2.11 7.58 16.93
N LEU A 137 -2.24 7.29 18.23
CA LEU A 137 -1.10 6.95 19.09
C LEU A 137 -0.43 5.64 18.65
N ALA A 138 -1.23 4.60 18.37
CA ALA A 138 -0.72 3.30 17.94
C ALA A 138 0.01 3.42 16.59
N VAL A 139 -0.57 4.17 15.65
CA VAL A 139 0.05 4.46 14.35
C VAL A 139 1.37 5.22 14.53
N LEU A 140 1.42 6.25 15.38
CA LEU A 140 2.66 6.98 15.65
C LEU A 140 3.74 6.08 16.24
N GLN A 141 3.37 5.17 17.15
CA GLN A 141 4.31 4.21 17.75
C GLN A 141 4.84 3.20 16.73
N ALA A 142 3.99 2.72 15.82
CA ALA A 142 4.41 1.83 14.73
C ALA A 142 5.37 2.56 13.77
N LEU A 143 5.03 3.78 13.36
CA LEU A 143 5.90 4.61 12.51
C LEU A 143 7.24 4.93 13.19
N ASN A 144 7.25 5.21 14.49
CA ASN A 144 8.48 5.39 15.26
C ASN A 144 9.41 4.19 15.11
N LYS A 145 8.88 2.98 15.27
CA LYS A 145 9.65 1.74 15.20
C LYS A 145 10.27 1.54 13.82
N ASP A 146 9.50 1.68 12.75
CA ASP A 146 9.89 1.16 11.44
C ASP A 146 10.24 2.24 10.40
N VAL A 147 9.83 3.50 10.62
CA VAL A 147 9.88 4.57 9.61
C VAL A 147 10.66 5.79 10.09
N PHE A 148 10.32 6.34 11.26
CA PHE A 148 10.88 7.61 11.72
C PHE A 148 12.25 7.42 12.36
N ARG A 149 13.22 8.20 11.89
CA ARG A 149 14.61 8.16 12.30
C ARG A 149 15.13 9.55 12.62
N HIS A 150 16.15 9.57 13.45
CA HIS A 150 16.98 10.76 13.65
C HIS A 150 17.78 11.05 12.36
N VAL A 151 17.81 12.31 11.92
CA VAL A 151 18.58 12.71 10.71
C VAL A 151 20.09 12.50 10.93
N ASP A 152 20.57 12.81 12.13
CA ASP A 152 21.98 12.65 12.53
C ASP A 152 22.36 11.19 12.85
N ASN A 153 21.37 10.32 13.07
CA ASN A 153 21.58 8.90 13.29
C ASN A 153 20.45 8.05 12.68
N PRO A 154 20.52 7.76 11.36
CA PRO A 154 19.47 7.04 10.62
C PRO A 154 19.18 5.63 11.12
N ASP A 155 20.07 5.01 11.90
CA ASP A 155 19.86 3.69 12.50
C ASP A 155 19.05 3.75 13.80
N LYS A 156 18.85 4.95 14.36
CA LYS A 156 18.13 5.16 15.61
C LYS A 156 16.67 5.57 15.35
N PRO A 157 15.68 4.73 15.74
CA PRO A 157 14.27 5.08 15.75
C PRO A 157 13.98 6.33 16.59
N LEU A 158 12.99 7.14 16.18
CA LEU A 158 12.39 8.13 17.08
C LEU A 158 11.52 7.42 18.13
N ASP A 159 11.23 8.11 19.23
CA ASP A 159 10.39 7.60 20.31
C ASP A 159 9.39 8.67 20.80
N MET A 160 8.57 8.31 21.78
CA MET A 160 7.58 9.23 22.34
C MET A 160 8.20 10.38 23.13
N SER A 161 9.44 10.26 23.61
CA SER A 161 10.14 11.37 24.27
C SER A 161 10.48 12.46 23.26
N PHE A 162 10.95 12.09 22.05
CA PHE A 162 11.18 13.04 20.97
C PHE A 162 9.93 13.87 20.67
N TRP A 163 8.77 13.23 20.52
CA TRP A 163 7.51 13.92 20.25
C TRP A 163 7.02 14.73 21.44
N SER A 164 7.23 14.23 22.66
CA SER A 164 6.88 14.97 23.89
C SER A 164 7.68 16.26 23.99
N GLU A 165 8.94 16.27 23.57
CA GLU A 165 9.79 17.45 23.56
C GLU A 165 9.46 18.40 22.40
N ASN A 166 9.18 17.87 21.21
CA ASN A 166 9.15 18.66 19.98
C ASN A 166 7.76 18.93 19.41
N GLY A 167 6.76 18.10 19.70
CA GLY A 167 5.48 18.11 18.98
C GLY A 167 5.64 17.65 17.52
N GLY A 168 4.61 17.84 16.69
CA GLY A 168 4.66 17.54 15.24
C GLY A 168 4.42 16.08 14.86
N GLY A 169 4.12 15.18 15.81
CA GLY A 169 3.89 13.76 15.51
C GLY A 169 2.68 13.51 14.61
N TYR A 170 1.62 14.30 14.72
CA TYR A 170 0.45 14.20 13.82
C TYR A 170 0.82 14.61 12.39
N ASP A 171 1.57 15.69 12.23
CA ASP A 171 2.04 16.14 10.92
C ASP A 171 3.01 15.14 10.31
N ALA A 172 3.88 14.52 11.13
CA ALA A 172 4.75 13.43 10.69
C ALA A 172 3.97 12.24 10.12
N ILE A 173 2.83 11.87 10.73
CA ILE A 173 1.95 10.79 10.20
C ILE A 173 1.42 11.17 8.82
N ASN A 174 0.95 12.42 8.65
CA ASN A 174 0.41 12.88 7.37
C ASN A 174 1.49 12.90 6.28
N GLU A 175 2.68 13.42 6.61
CA GLU A 175 3.83 13.45 5.70
C GLU A 175 4.29 12.03 5.33
N ALA A 176 4.28 11.08 6.27
CA ALA A 176 4.58 9.68 6.00
C ALA A 176 3.59 9.07 5.01
N ARG A 177 2.29 9.35 5.15
CA ARG A 177 1.25 8.86 4.23
C ARG A 177 1.43 9.41 2.82
N LEU A 178 1.73 10.70 2.69
CA LEU A 178 2.02 11.32 1.40
C LEU A 178 3.26 10.70 0.76
N TYR A 179 4.33 10.56 1.54
CA TYR A 179 5.56 9.92 1.10
C TYR A 179 5.33 8.48 0.63
N PHE A 180 4.58 7.67 1.38
CA PHE A 180 4.28 6.30 0.97
C PHE A 180 3.44 6.27 -0.31
N ALA A 181 2.44 7.14 -0.44
CA ALA A 181 1.63 7.25 -1.65
C ALA A 181 2.49 7.64 -2.87
N GLU A 182 3.41 8.60 -2.71
CA GLU A 182 4.35 9.03 -3.74
C GLU A 182 5.24 7.87 -4.22
N VAL A 183 5.88 7.16 -3.29
CA VAL A 183 6.77 6.02 -3.62
C VAL A 183 5.97 4.88 -4.26
N MET A 184 4.81 4.55 -3.69
CA MET A 184 3.98 3.47 -4.21
C MET A 184 3.36 3.78 -5.58
N ASP A 185 3.08 5.04 -5.90
CA ASP A 185 2.50 5.43 -7.19
C ASP A 185 3.52 5.87 -8.25
N HIS A 186 4.82 5.92 -7.90
CA HIS A 186 5.88 6.35 -8.82
C HIS A 186 5.80 5.65 -10.21
N ASP A 187 5.53 4.34 -10.20
CA ASP A 187 5.29 3.51 -11.40
C ASP A 187 3.83 3.04 -11.54
N GLY A 188 2.89 3.77 -10.95
CA GLY A 188 1.45 3.56 -11.10
C GLY A 188 0.86 2.39 -10.31
N TYR A 189 1.61 1.80 -9.36
CA TYR A 189 1.12 0.67 -8.58
C TYR A 189 -0.05 1.06 -7.68
N ALA A 190 0.05 2.15 -6.91
CA ALA A 190 -1.04 2.56 -6.02
C ALA A 190 -2.34 2.84 -6.81
N SER A 191 -2.24 3.54 -7.94
CA SER A 191 -3.37 3.80 -8.84
C SER A 191 -3.97 2.50 -9.39
N THR A 192 -3.12 1.53 -9.76
CA THR A 192 -3.59 0.22 -10.26
C THR A 192 -4.27 -0.59 -9.16
N ALA A 193 -3.71 -0.59 -7.94
CA ALA A 193 -4.27 -1.28 -6.78
C ALA A 193 -5.65 -0.69 -6.39
N ILE A 194 -5.79 0.63 -6.36
CA ILE A 194 -7.08 1.31 -6.12
C ILE A 194 -8.09 0.90 -7.19
N ARG A 195 -7.68 0.91 -8.46
CA ARG A 195 -8.56 0.51 -9.55
C ARG A 195 -9.01 -0.94 -9.45
N ALA A 196 -8.11 -1.84 -9.03
CA ALA A 196 -8.41 -3.25 -8.80
C ALA A 196 -9.44 -3.44 -7.67
N VAL A 197 -9.34 -2.65 -6.58
CA VAL A 197 -10.36 -2.63 -5.51
C VAL A 197 -11.72 -2.16 -6.04
N THR A 198 -11.75 -1.14 -6.89
CA THR A 198 -12.99 -0.69 -7.55
C THR A 198 -13.55 -1.79 -8.47
N PHE A 199 -12.70 -2.43 -9.26
CA PHE A 199 -13.09 -3.53 -10.15
C PHE A 199 -13.72 -4.68 -9.36
N LEU A 200 -13.13 -5.08 -8.23
CA LEU A 200 -13.72 -6.08 -7.35
C LEU A 200 -15.13 -5.71 -6.85
N SER A 201 -15.40 -4.42 -6.66
CA SER A 201 -16.73 -3.99 -6.23
C SER A 201 -17.78 -4.09 -7.34
N GLU A 202 -17.36 -4.10 -8.60
CA GLU A 202 -18.21 -4.31 -9.77
C GLU A 202 -18.56 -5.80 -9.98
N CYS A 203 -17.79 -6.71 -9.38
CA CYS A 203 -17.97 -8.17 -9.45
C CYS A 203 -18.91 -8.74 -8.37
N ILE A 204 -19.60 -7.87 -7.61
CA ILE A 204 -20.58 -8.25 -6.57
C ILE A 204 -21.97 -8.34 -7.18
#